data_AF-K7EEV0-F1
#
_entry.id   AF-K7EEV0-F1
#
_cell.length_a   1.000
_cell.length_b   1.000
_cell.length_c   1.000
_cell.angle_alpha   90.00
_cell.angle_beta   90.00
_cell.angle_gamma   90.00
#
_symmetry.space_group_name_H-M   'P 1'
#
loop_
_entity.id
_entity.type
_entity.pdbx_description
1 polymer ?
#
loop_
_entity_poly.entity_id
_entity_poly.type
_entity_poly.pdbx_seq_one_letter_code
_entity_poly.pdbx_strand_id
1 'polypeptide(L)'
;MEDNKSKGLTCAEADVEALMECVKQQPDNIPAVKSALLSIVSVCQENSNAGVYFHDIGGLKLVRDLARSEAPSKLKEVTLYTLGTLAISNVVCQQSLCTPELFEEMLMLIIDEQSSMDLQTVSVSVLLGLVSKNSSGQMLLRETGCIAVLQKLFRETFTNSEIDSSNESFKEKYPLWHALCNTLIAAVNNPKNEENQRICCSVLPHVHTLLEAHKTPELVGPICLLIGLIVDGNSPVQEFLISIGGLDVLTKVFTELVEDSRQNLSSAKMAVEVTSAMGNCIAQNSPGSTVLAKHQVVPKLLNLLFLENLDSQDRTSVLVTLGHCIQTCDENLSLLFQNNGLKLIEDSFSSANNEIVSSNVAFIQLKLKVWVEELKLKILASVLKWIYKTKKRRKAPGHLKKTKETLTKEPLKGEDEEQGPKTDGVAGDFLMKGNDQEKALPKQCSELGAQIYHPPANDELKSQLESPGGDPASTLFSEREPVGSEPVFEHPAPAVENGAQQATKGRTTRKSLKKLQKKK
;
A
#
# COMPACT_ATOMS: atom_id res chain seq x y z
N MET A 1 -39.88 -22.11 37.64
CA MET A 1 -39.18 -21.48 36.50
C MET A 1 -38.06 -22.41 36.10
N GLU A 2 -38.38 -23.46 35.35
CA GLU A 2 -37.55 -23.83 34.19
C GLU A 2 -37.43 -22.59 33.27
N ASP A 3 -36.44 -22.44 32.39
CA ASP A 3 -35.85 -23.47 31.53
C ASP A 3 -34.40 -23.11 31.17
N ASN A 4 -33.46 -23.38 32.09
CA ASN A 4 -32.04 -23.13 31.85
C ASN A 4 -31.45 -24.25 30.97
N LYS A 5 -31.94 -24.37 29.72
CA LYS A 5 -31.41 -25.31 28.73
C LYS A 5 -29.92 -25.09 28.55
N SER A 6 -29.13 -26.10 28.88
CA SER A 6 -27.81 -26.25 28.29
C SER A 6 -27.98 -26.29 26.76
N LYS A 7 -27.56 -25.23 26.07
CA LYS A 7 -27.29 -25.32 24.65
C LYS A 7 -26.23 -26.40 24.48
N GLY A 8 -26.58 -27.48 23.79
CA GLY A 8 -25.59 -28.48 23.40
C GLY A 8 -24.56 -27.83 22.47
N LEU A 9 -23.33 -28.34 22.50
CA LEU A 9 -22.27 -27.95 21.58
C LEU A 9 -22.76 -28.07 20.13
N THR A 10 -22.43 -27.10 19.30
CA THR A 10 -22.51 -27.27 17.85
C THR A 10 -21.47 -28.30 17.38
N CYS A 11 -21.65 -28.86 16.19
CA CYS A 11 -20.73 -29.85 15.62
C CYS A 11 -19.28 -29.37 15.70
N ALA A 12 -19.01 -28.16 15.22
CA ALA A 12 -17.68 -27.54 15.21
C ALA A 12 -17.07 -27.34 16.61
N GLU A 13 -17.86 -27.07 17.64
CA GLU A 13 -17.37 -26.94 19.02
C GLU A 13 -17.00 -28.31 19.60
N ALA A 14 -17.80 -29.35 19.32
CA ALA A 14 -17.49 -30.72 19.72
C ALA A 14 -16.29 -31.30 18.93
N ASP A 15 -16.16 -30.97 17.66
CA ASP A 15 -14.98 -31.30 16.83
C ASP A 15 -13.72 -30.66 17.42
N VAL A 16 -13.79 -29.40 17.86
CA VAL A 16 -12.70 -28.71 18.56
C VAL A 16 -12.34 -29.38 19.89
N GLU A 17 -13.31 -29.78 20.73
CA GLU A 17 -13.00 -30.54 21.96
C GLU A 17 -12.27 -31.86 21.65
N ALA A 18 -12.76 -32.63 20.68
CA ALA A 18 -12.18 -33.92 20.29
C ALA A 18 -10.75 -33.78 19.74
N LEU A 19 -10.50 -32.76 18.92
CA LEU A 19 -9.16 -32.46 18.39
C LEU A 19 -8.20 -31.97 19.50
N MET A 20 -8.67 -31.13 20.42
CA MET A 20 -7.87 -30.72 21.59
C MET A 20 -7.54 -31.90 22.51
N GLU A 21 -8.45 -32.86 22.67
CA GLU A 21 -8.22 -34.05 23.47
C GLU A 21 -7.21 -35.01 22.79
N CYS A 22 -7.25 -35.13 21.46
CA CYS A 22 -6.21 -35.83 20.68
C CYS A 22 -4.81 -35.24 20.94
N VAL A 23 -4.68 -33.90 20.92
CA VAL A 23 -3.44 -33.18 21.25
C VAL A 23 -2.98 -33.44 22.69
N LYS A 24 -3.90 -33.45 23.67
CA LYS A 24 -3.59 -33.74 25.08
C LYS A 24 -3.12 -35.18 25.31
N GLN A 25 -3.67 -36.15 24.57
CA GLN A 25 -3.39 -37.58 24.78
C GLN A 25 -2.10 -38.05 24.09
N GLN A 26 -1.61 -37.34 23.07
CA GLN A 26 -0.45 -37.76 22.28
C GLN A 26 0.60 -36.64 22.06
N PRO A 27 1.04 -35.89 23.09
CA PRO A 27 1.87 -34.69 22.92
C PRO A 27 3.22 -34.97 22.23
N ASP A 28 3.79 -36.15 22.44
CA ASP A 28 5.06 -36.57 21.82
C ASP A 28 4.90 -37.05 20.36
N ASN A 29 3.66 -37.33 19.91
CA ASN A 29 3.36 -37.80 18.56
C ASN A 29 3.21 -36.61 17.58
N ILE A 30 4.33 -35.99 17.23
CA ILE A 30 4.38 -34.78 16.39
C ILE A 30 3.51 -34.87 15.11
N PRO A 31 3.47 -35.99 14.35
CA PRO A 31 2.55 -36.15 13.22
C PRO A 31 1.05 -36.04 13.59
N ALA A 32 0.61 -36.69 14.67
CA ALA A 32 -0.77 -36.64 15.12
C ALA A 32 -1.14 -35.25 15.68
N VAL A 33 -0.26 -34.66 16.49
CA VAL A 33 -0.40 -33.29 16.99
C VAL A 33 -0.49 -32.30 15.84
N LYS A 34 0.38 -32.42 14.82
CA LYS A 34 0.32 -31.58 13.61
C LYS A 34 -1.02 -31.72 12.88
N SER A 35 -1.50 -32.95 12.69
CA SER A 35 -2.79 -33.18 12.05
C SER A 35 -3.93 -32.49 12.82
N ALA A 36 -4.02 -32.74 14.13
CA ALA A 36 -5.08 -32.19 14.97
C ALA A 36 -5.03 -30.65 15.07
N LEU A 37 -3.83 -30.06 15.20
CA LEU A 37 -3.65 -28.60 15.24
C LEU A 37 -4.00 -27.90 13.91
N LEU A 38 -3.78 -28.55 12.77
CA LEU A 38 -4.20 -28.04 11.46
C LEU A 38 -5.73 -28.18 11.26
N SER A 39 -6.34 -29.27 11.73
CA SER A 39 -7.80 -29.41 11.74
C SER A 39 -8.49 -28.36 12.63
N ILE A 40 -7.94 -28.05 13.81
CA ILE A 40 -8.44 -26.97 14.68
C ILE A 40 -8.42 -25.63 13.94
N VAL A 41 -7.33 -25.33 13.20
CA VAL A 41 -7.24 -24.11 12.38
C VAL A 41 -8.35 -24.06 11.32
N SER A 42 -8.60 -25.15 10.58
CA SER A 42 -9.67 -25.19 9.56
C SER A 42 -11.05 -24.91 10.18
N VAL A 43 -11.40 -25.64 11.25
CA VAL A 43 -12.69 -25.48 11.94
C VAL A 43 -12.88 -24.06 12.50
N CYS A 44 -11.81 -23.44 13.03
CA CYS A 44 -11.85 -22.08 13.55
C CYS A 44 -11.82 -20.98 12.46
N GLN A 45 -11.39 -21.31 11.23
CA GLN A 45 -11.47 -20.43 10.06
C GLN A 45 -12.85 -20.50 9.39
N GLU A 46 -13.41 -21.70 9.28
CA GLU A 46 -14.74 -21.94 8.71
C GLU A 46 -15.88 -21.50 9.66
N ASN A 47 -15.66 -21.56 10.97
CA ASN A 47 -16.61 -21.15 12.00
C ASN A 47 -15.94 -20.27 13.06
N SER A 48 -16.20 -18.96 12.99
CA SER A 48 -15.65 -17.97 13.92
C SER A 48 -16.05 -18.21 15.38
N ASN A 49 -17.25 -18.76 15.64
CA ASN A 49 -17.70 -19.10 16.99
C ASN A 49 -16.88 -20.25 17.58
N ALA A 50 -16.49 -21.25 16.76
CA ALA A 50 -15.61 -22.33 17.20
C ALA A 50 -14.23 -21.80 17.61
N GLY A 51 -13.73 -20.73 16.97
CA GLY A 51 -12.51 -20.03 17.40
C GLY A 51 -12.66 -19.26 18.73
N VAL A 52 -13.83 -18.69 19.02
CA VAL A 52 -14.10 -18.08 20.34
C VAL A 52 -14.22 -19.17 21.41
N TYR A 53 -14.96 -20.24 21.13
CA TYR A 53 -15.09 -21.38 22.03
C TYR A 53 -13.73 -22.05 22.32
N PHE A 54 -12.87 -22.23 21.31
CA PHE A 54 -11.49 -22.70 21.45
C PHE A 54 -10.65 -21.82 22.40
N HIS A 55 -10.79 -20.49 22.32
CA HIS A 55 -10.21 -19.57 23.28
C HIS A 55 -10.75 -19.82 24.70
N ASP A 56 -12.07 -19.88 24.85
CA ASP A 56 -12.76 -19.95 26.15
C ASP A 56 -12.47 -21.26 26.91
N ILE A 57 -12.29 -22.39 26.22
CA ILE A 57 -11.84 -23.66 26.83
C ILE A 57 -10.31 -23.74 27.05
N GLY A 58 -9.58 -22.63 26.87
CA GLY A 58 -8.15 -22.53 27.12
C GLY A 58 -7.26 -23.11 26.03
N GLY A 59 -7.78 -23.34 24.83
CA GLY A 59 -7.07 -23.97 23.70
C GLY A 59 -5.80 -23.24 23.29
N LEU A 60 -5.81 -21.90 23.23
CA LEU A 60 -4.61 -21.10 22.93
C LEU A 60 -3.48 -21.32 23.95
N LYS A 61 -3.83 -21.51 25.23
CA LYS A 61 -2.85 -21.83 26.27
C LYS A 61 -2.30 -23.23 26.08
N LEU A 62 -3.17 -24.24 25.87
CA LEU A 62 -2.77 -25.61 25.57
C LEU A 62 -1.78 -25.66 24.40
N VAL A 63 -2.05 -24.89 23.33
CA VAL A 63 -1.18 -24.80 22.17
C VAL A 63 0.14 -24.11 22.52
N ARG A 64 0.14 -22.92 23.17
CA ARG A 64 1.40 -22.24 23.58
C ARG A 64 2.26 -23.12 24.51
N ASP A 65 1.63 -23.93 25.37
CA ASP A 65 2.28 -24.92 26.24
C ASP A 65 3.02 -26.05 25.49
N LEU A 66 2.82 -26.23 24.18
CA LEU A 66 3.60 -27.16 23.33
C LEU A 66 4.91 -26.55 22.80
N ALA A 67 5.00 -25.22 22.68
CA ALA A 67 6.17 -24.53 22.12
C ALA A 67 7.28 -24.23 23.15
N ARG A 68 7.30 -24.94 24.28
CA ARG A 68 8.28 -24.76 25.37
C ARG A 68 9.73 -24.84 24.87
N SER A 69 10.65 -24.21 25.59
CA SER A 69 12.06 -24.10 25.17
C SER A 69 12.73 -25.45 24.85
N GLU A 70 12.37 -26.51 25.57
CA GLU A 70 12.89 -27.88 25.38
C GLU A 70 12.23 -28.65 24.22
N ALA A 71 11.14 -28.14 23.63
CA ALA A 71 10.41 -28.84 22.58
C ALA A 71 11.19 -28.94 21.25
N PRO A 72 11.04 -30.04 20.48
CA PRO A 72 11.66 -30.18 19.15
C PRO A 72 11.24 -29.06 18.19
N SER A 73 12.16 -28.63 17.31
CA SER A 73 11.90 -27.53 16.36
C SER A 73 10.62 -27.72 15.55
N LYS A 74 10.40 -28.92 14.98
CA LYS A 74 9.19 -29.20 14.18
C LYS A 74 7.88 -29.14 14.99
N LEU A 75 7.92 -29.35 16.31
CA LEU A 75 6.75 -29.15 17.17
C LEU A 75 6.52 -27.65 17.41
N LYS A 76 7.57 -26.89 17.78
CA LYS A 76 7.50 -25.42 17.90
C LYS A 76 6.98 -24.77 16.63
N GLU A 77 7.50 -25.15 15.47
CA GLU A 77 7.11 -24.60 14.17
C GLU A 77 5.61 -24.78 13.88
N VAL A 78 5.10 -25.99 14.08
CA VAL A 78 3.67 -26.30 13.90
C VAL A 78 2.80 -25.57 14.92
N THR A 79 3.22 -25.54 16.19
CA THR A 79 2.52 -24.86 17.27
C THR A 79 2.40 -23.36 17.01
N LEU A 80 3.51 -22.70 16.63
CA LEU A 80 3.54 -21.27 16.32
C LEU A 80 2.75 -20.96 15.03
N TYR A 81 2.78 -21.84 14.02
CA TYR A 81 1.94 -21.70 12.83
C TYR A 81 0.45 -21.68 13.20
N THR A 82 0.01 -22.58 14.08
CA THR A 82 -1.38 -22.58 14.58
C THR A 82 -1.72 -21.32 15.36
N LEU A 83 -0.86 -20.84 16.28
CA LEU A 83 -1.11 -19.60 17.02
C LEU A 83 -1.19 -18.38 16.10
N GLY A 84 -0.25 -18.22 15.17
CA GLY A 84 -0.24 -17.11 14.20
C GLY A 84 -1.44 -17.14 13.26
N THR A 85 -1.85 -18.32 12.81
CA THR A 85 -3.01 -18.46 11.91
C THR A 85 -4.33 -18.17 12.64
N LEU A 86 -4.49 -18.62 13.90
CA LEU A 86 -5.65 -18.29 14.73
C LEU A 86 -5.71 -16.79 15.09
N ALA A 87 -4.56 -16.14 15.29
CA ALA A 87 -4.49 -14.69 15.47
C ALA A 87 -4.91 -13.90 14.20
N ILE A 88 -4.74 -14.47 13.01
CA ILE A 88 -5.18 -13.86 11.74
C ILE A 88 -6.69 -14.08 11.51
N SER A 89 -7.23 -15.25 11.86
CA SER A 89 -8.63 -15.59 11.57
C SER A 89 -9.63 -15.16 12.65
N ASN A 90 -9.20 -14.98 13.91
CA ASN A 90 -10.11 -14.69 15.02
C ASN A 90 -9.59 -13.56 15.93
N VAL A 91 -10.36 -12.48 16.04
CA VAL A 91 -9.99 -11.27 16.81
C VAL A 91 -9.86 -11.54 18.31
N VAL A 92 -10.65 -12.47 18.89
CA VAL A 92 -10.53 -12.84 20.31
C VAL A 92 -9.22 -13.59 20.55
N CYS A 93 -8.88 -14.52 19.65
CA CYS A 93 -7.58 -15.19 19.67
C CYS A 93 -6.42 -14.20 19.52
N GLN A 94 -6.54 -13.24 18.58
CA GLN A 94 -5.55 -12.20 18.37
C GLN A 94 -5.32 -11.35 19.63
N GLN A 95 -6.39 -10.86 20.25
CA GLN A 95 -6.31 -10.03 21.46
C GLN A 95 -5.73 -10.81 22.64
N SER A 96 -6.12 -12.08 22.81
CA SER A 96 -5.64 -12.96 23.88
C SER A 96 -4.15 -13.32 23.74
N LEU A 97 -3.65 -13.41 22.50
CA LEU A 97 -2.23 -13.64 22.21
C LEU A 97 -1.39 -12.35 22.17
N CYS A 98 -2.00 -11.17 22.12
CA CYS A 98 -1.32 -9.88 21.98
C CYS A 98 -0.67 -9.39 23.30
N THR A 99 0.24 -10.19 23.86
CA THR A 99 0.92 -9.92 25.15
C THR A 99 2.43 -9.67 24.94
N PRO A 100 3.07 -8.77 25.73
CA PRO A 100 4.49 -8.43 25.55
C PRO A 100 5.41 -9.67 25.55
N GLU A 101 5.09 -10.66 26.39
CA GLU A 101 5.87 -11.88 26.56
C GLU A 101 5.87 -12.73 25.27
N LEU A 102 4.78 -12.73 24.48
CA LEU A 102 4.76 -13.45 23.21
C LEU A 102 5.59 -12.71 22.14
N PHE A 103 5.57 -11.37 22.15
CA PHE A 103 6.45 -10.58 21.28
C PHE A 103 7.93 -10.81 21.62
N GLU A 104 8.29 -10.85 22.91
CA GLU A 104 9.64 -11.18 23.37
C GLU A 104 10.05 -12.64 23.06
N GLU A 105 9.15 -13.61 23.25
CA GLU A 105 9.37 -15.01 22.82
C GLU A 105 9.66 -15.12 21.32
N MET A 106 8.87 -14.44 20.46
CA MET A 106 9.12 -14.45 19.02
C MET A 106 10.42 -13.73 18.66
N LEU A 107 10.74 -12.62 19.36
CA LEU A 107 11.99 -11.91 19.17
C LEU A 107 13.21 -12.79 19.46
N MET A 108 13.17 -13.58 20.55
CA MET A 108 14.22 -14.52 20.92
C MET A 108 14.43 -15.62 19.86
N LEU A 109 13.35 -16.15 19.28
CA LEU A 109 13.43 -17.14 18.19
C LEU A 109 13.94 -16.55 16.86
N ILE A 110 13.69 -15.26 16.61
CA ILE A 110 14.13 -14.56 15.40
C ILE A 110 15.63 -14.19 15.46
N ILE A 111 16.18 -13.91 16.64
CA ILE A 111 17.61 -13.55 16.80
C ILE A 111 18.53 -14.74 17.09
N ASP A 112 17.98 -15.93 17.37
CA ASP A 112 18.76 -17.13 17.68
C ASP A 112 19.44 -17.70 16.42
N GLU A 113 20.77 -17.72 16.42
CA GLU A 113 21.61 -18.30 15.37
C GLU A 113 21.50 -19.82 15.27
N GLN A 114 20.84 -20.50 16.23
CA GLN A 114 20.56 -21.95 16.19
C GLN A 114 19.14 -22.28 15.71
N SER A 115 18.26 -21.28 15.54
CA SER A 115 16.89 -21.49 15.08
C SER A 115 16.84 -21.68 13.56
N SER A 116 16.02 -22.64 13.11
CA SER A 116 15.87 -22.95 11.68
C SER A 116 15.21 -21.78 10.92
N MET A 117 15.46 -21.68 9.61
CA MET A 117 14.82 -20.65 8.78
C MET A 117 13.28 -20.82 8.75
N ASP A 118 12.78 -22.06 8.82
CA ASP A 118 11.37 -22.38 9.08
C ASP A 118 10.87 -21.74 10.38
N LEU A 119 11.60 -21.95 11.50
CA LEU A 119 11.24 -21.44 12.83
C LEU A 119 11.30 -19.91 12.91
N GLN A 120 12.27 -19.28 12.26
CA GLN A 120 12.34 -17.82 12.10
C GLN A 120 11.14 -17.31 11.26
N THR A 121 10.85 -17.95 10.11
CA THR A 121 9.76 -17.55 9.20
C THR A 121 8.40 -17.63 9.89
N VAL A 122 8.13 -18.70 10.65
CA VAL A 122 6.87 -18.82 11.38
C VAL A 122 6.81 -17.87 12.59
N SER A 123 7.93 -17.59 13.27
CA SER A 123 7.96 -16.59 14.36
C SER A 123 7.66 -15.18 13.83
N VAL A 124 8.21 -14.81 12.67
CA VAL A 124 7.83 -13.59 11.94
C VAL A 124 6.35 -13.63 11.52
N SER A 125 5.83 -14.79 11.11
CA SER A 125 4.41 -14.95 10.74
C SER A 125 3.45 -14.86 11.94
N VAL A 126 3.87 -15.25 13.15
CA VAL A 126 3.15 -14.96 14.39
C VAL A 126 3.11 -13.45 14.63
N LEU A 127 4.23 -12.75 14.52
CA LEU A 127 4.26 -11.29 14.65
C LEU A 127 3.35 -10.60 13.62
N LEU A 128 3.36 -11.02 12.35
CA LEU A 128 2.41 -10.58 11.32
C LEU A 128 0.96 -10.77 11.78
N GLY A 129 0.62 -11.94 12.33
CA GLY A 129 -0.71 -12.24 12.83
C GLY A 129 -1.14 -11.42 14.05
N LEU A 130 -0.20 -11.06 14.92
CA LEU A 130 -0.48 -10.21 16.08
C LEU A 130 -0.67 -8.74 15.72
N VAL A 131 -0.02 -8.22 14.66
CA VAL A 131 -0.11 -6.78 14.30
C VAL A 131 -1.12 -6.46 13.20
N SER A 132 -1.46 -7.42 12.33
CA SER A 132 -2.41 -7.20 11.22
C SER A 132 -3.78 -6.78 11.73
N LYS A 133 -4.30 -5.64 11.28
CA LYS A 133 -5.59 -5.05 11.72
C LYS A 133 -5.62 -4.68 13.22
N ASN A 134 -4.49 -4.68 13.93
CA ASN A 134 -4.40 -4.50 15.39
C ASN A 134 -3.42 -3.39 15.83
N SER A 135 -3.95 -2.23 16.22
CA SER A 135 -3.17 -1.09 16.73
C SER A 135 -2.40 -1.39 18.02
N SER A 136 -2.93 -2.24 18.90
CA SER A 136 -2.24 -2.68 20.13
C SER A 136 -1.05 -3.58 19.80
N GLY A 137 -1.21 -4.47 18.81
CA GLY A 137 -0.11 -5.29 18.30
C GLY A 137 1.00 -4.45 17.66
N GLN A 138 0.63 -3.47 16.82
CA GLN A 138 1.58 -2.50 16.25
C GLN A 138 2.32 -1.66 17.31
N MET A 139 1.68 -1.40 18.46
CA MET A 139 2.28 -0.71 19.61
C MET A 139 3.31 -1.62 20.30
N LEU A 140 2.92 -2.86 20.65
CA LEU A 140 3.83 -3.83 21.28
C LEU A 140 5.02 -4.20 20.39
N LEU A 141 4.84 -4.35 19.08
CA LEU A 141 5.93 -4.62 18.12
C LEU A 141 7.01 -3.52 18.12
N ARG A 142 6.60 -2.26 18.37
CA ARG A 142 7.53 -1.13 18.52
C ARG A 142 8.20 -1.14 19.89
N GLU A 143 7.42 -1.33 20.96
CA GLU A 143 7.88 -1.13 22.34
C GLU A 143 8.74 -2.29 22.86
N THR A 144 8.52 -3.51 22.39
CA THR A 144 9.43 -4.66 22.56
C THR A 144 10.67 -4.61 21.65
N GLY A 145 10.78 -3.60 20.78
CA GLY A 145 11.91 -3.43 19.87
C GLY A 145 11.91 -4.32 18.63
N CYS A 146 10.89 -5.19 18.44
CA CYS A 146 10.81 -6.13 17.32
C CYS A 146 10.99 -5.46 15.96
N ILE A 147 10.44 -4.26 15.72
CA ILE A 147 10.62 -3.53 14.45
C ILE A 147 12.11 -3.38 14.08
N ALA A 148 12.97 -3.04 15.04
CA ALA A 148 14.40 -2.82 14.76
C ALA A 148 15.12 -4.11 14.34
N VAL A 149 14.74 -5.25 14.91
CA VAL A 149 15.26 -6.58 14.53
C VAL A 149 14.70 -7.03 13.19
N LEU A 150 13.40 -6.87 12.94
CA LEU A 150 12.78 -7.18 11.64
C LEU A 150 13.44 -6.36 10.52
N GLN A 151 13.70 -5.07 10.73
CA GLN A 151 14.44 -4.23 9.80
C GLN A 151 15.90 -4.65 9.62
N LYS A 152 16.58 -5.14 10.67
CA LYS A 152 17.94 -5.68 10.58
C LYS A 152 17.95 -6.93 9.70
N LEU A 153 17.15 -7.93 10.06
CA LEU A 153 17.08 -9.21 9.36
C LEU A 153 16.67 -9.02 7.88
N PHE A 154 15.69 -8.16 7.60
CA PHE A 154 15.27 -7.81 6.24
C PHE A 154 16.43 -7.33 5.33
N ARG A 155 17.40 -6.58 5.89
CA ARG A 155 18.59 -6.08 5.17
C ARG A 155 19.73 -7.09 5.07
N GLU A 156 19.64 -8.20 5.80
CA GLU A 156 20.70 -9.20 5.96
C GLU A 156 20.32 -10.58 5.39
N THR A 157 19.02 -10.85 5.13
CA THR A 157 18.54 -12.12 4.56
C THR A 157 19.17 -12.40 3.19
N PHE A 158 19.25 -11.40 2.31
CA PHE A 158 19.84 -11.51 0.97
C PHE A 158 21.10 -10.66 0.82
N THR A 159 22.10 -11.21 0.13
CA THR A 159 23.15 -10.46 -0.56
C THR A 159 22.76 -10.24 -2.02
N ASN A 160 23.17 -9.13 -2.64
CA ASN A 160 22.87 -8.85 -4.05
C ASN A 160 23.35 -9.95 -5.03
N SER A 161 24.36 -10.73 -4.62
CA SER A 161 24.88 -11.88 -5.37
C SER A 161 23.98 -13.13 -5.33
N GLU A 162 23.06 -13.22 -4.36
CA GLU A 162 22.12 -14.35 -4.27
C GLU A 162 20.86 -14.12 -5.10
N ILE A 163 20.53 -12.87 -5.42
CA ILE A 163 19.29 -12.45 -6.07
C ILE A 163 19.36 -12.68 -7.59
N ASP A 164 19.21 -13.95 -7.96
CA ASP A 164 18.90 -14.46 -9.29
C ASP A 164 17.76 -15.49 -9.11
N SER A 165 16.70 -15.43 -9.91
CA SER A 165 15.53 -16.31 -9.74
C SER A 165 15.82 -17.78 -10.08
N SER A 166 16.95 -18.09 -10.69
CA SER A 166 17.46 -19.46 -10.83
C SER A 166 18.05 -20.01 -9.53
N ASN A 167 18.59 -19.15 -8.65
CA ASN A 167 19.36 -19.54 -7.47
C ASN A 167 18.51 -20.26 -6.40
N GLU A 168 18.98 -21.42 -5.93
CA GLU A 168 18.33 -22.21 -4.87
C GLU A 168 18.34 -21.47 -3.53
N SER A 169 19.42 -20.74 -3.20
CA SER A 169 19.50 -19.98 -1.95
C SER A 169 18.53 -18.80 -1.92
N PHE A 170 18.21 -18.19 -3.08
CA PHE A 170 17.15 -17.19 -3.15
C PHE A 170 15.79 -17.79 -2.79
N LYS A 171 15.47 -18.97 -3.33
CA LYS A 171 14.21 -19.69 -3.10
C LYS A 171 14.06 -20.17 -1.65
N GLU A 172 15.15 -20.63 -1.04
CA GLU A 172 15.22 -20.99 0.38
C GLU A 172 14.93 -19.80 1.30
N LYS A 173 15.54 -18.65 1.01
CA LYS A 173 15.46 -17.43 1.83
C LYS A 173 14.21 -16.56 1.58
N TYR A 174 13.57 -16.73 0.43
CA TYR A 174 12.42 -15.91 0.03
C TYR A 174 11.22 -15.95 1.01
N PRO A 175 10.78 -17.09 1.57
CA PRO A 175 9.68 -17.13 2.54
C PRO A 175 9.92 -16.25 3.77
N LEU A 176 11.14 -16.29 4.33
CA LEU A 176 11.52 -15.44 5.46
C LEU A 176 11.49 -13.95 5.08
N TRP A 177 12.13 -13.59 3.96
CA TRP A 177 12.16 -12.20 3.48
C TRP A 177 10.75 -11.66 3.16
N HIS A 178 9.89 -12.48 2.55
CA HIS A 178 8.51 -12.13 2.24
C HIS A 178 7.66 -11.99 3.51
N ALA A 179 7.85 -12.84 4.53
CA ALA A 179 7.23 -12.67 5.84
C ALA A 179 7.69 -11.36 6.52
N LEU A 180 8.96 -11.00 6.41
CA LEU A 180 9.51 -9.74 6.92
C LEU A 180 8.89 -8.52 6.23
N CYS A 181 8.77 -8.53 4.89
CA CYS A 181 8.06 -7.50 4.12
C CYS A 181 6.64 -7.29 4.65
N ASN A 182 5.85 -8.36 4.73
CA ASN A 182 4.46 -8.30 5.16
C ASN A 182 4.31 -7.85 6.63
N THR A 183 5.21 -8.28 7.52
CA THR A 183 5.20 -7.85 8.93
C THR A 183 5.54 -6.37 9.08
N LEU A 184 6.51 -5.85 8.31
CA LEU A 184 6.85 -4.43 8.29
C LEU A 184 5.73 -3.59 7.65
N ILE A 185 5.01 -4.12 6.66
CA ILE A 185 3.79 -3.52 6.10
C ILE A 185 2.67 -3.43 7.15
N ALA A 186 2.37 -4.53 7.83
CA ALA A 186 1.31 -4.59 8.84
C ALA A 186 1.67 -3.82 10.13
N ALA A 187 2.97 -3.54 10.35
CA ALA A 187 3.43 -2.64 11.41
C ALA A 187 3.10 -1.16 11.14
N VAL A 188 3.02 -0.74 9.87
CA VAL A 188 2.85 0.67 9.48
C VAL A 188 1.46 1.03 8.97
N ASN A 189 0.74 0.05 8.42
CA ASN A 189 -0.60 0.22 7.86
C ASN A 189 -1.56 -0.87 8.35
N ASN A 190 -2.86 -0.59 8.19
CA ASN A 190 -3.97 -1.45 8.57
C ASN A 190 -3.94 -1.84 10.07
N PRO A 191 -4.17 -0.90 11.01
CA PRO A 191 -4.45 0.53 10.81
C PRO A 191 -3.20 1.37 10.52
N LYS A 192 -3.37 2.57 9.96
CA LYS A 192 -2.25 3.48 9.66
C LYS A 192 -1.57 3.98 10.94
N ASN A 193 -0.24 3.91 10.97
CA ASN A 193 0.57 4.17 12.15
C ASN A 193 1.80 5.02 11.79
N GLU A 194 1.65 6.35 11.87
CA GLU A 194 2.68 7.30 11.42
C GLU A 194 4.01 7.21 12.18
N GLU A 195 3.99 6.79 13.44
CA GLU A 195 5.23 6.62 14.23
C GLU A 195 5.97 5.37 13.77
N ASN A 196 5.25 4.27 13.54
CA ASN A 196 5.86 3.09 12.94
C ASN A 196 6.33 3.36 11.50
N GLN A 197 5.64 4.19 10.70
CA GLN A 197 6.14 4.65 9.40
C GLN A 197 7.50 5.38 9.50
N ARG A 198 7.65 6.29 10.49
CA ARG A 198 8.91 7.02 10.76
C ARG A 198 10.05 6.11 11.19
N ILE A 199 9.77 5.02 11.91
CA ILE A 199 10.78 4.01 12.28
C ILE A 199 11.10 3.11 11.07
N CYS A 200 10.07 2.59 10.40
CA CYS A 200 10.18 1.68 9.27
C CYS A 200 10.95 2.28 8.09
N CYS A 201 10.90 3.61 7.87
CA CYS A 201 11.59 4.26 6.77
C CYS A 201 13.12 4.04 6.72
N SER A 202 13.75 3.54 7.79
CA SER A 202 15.17 3.14 7.78
C SER A 202 15.50 2.00 6.78
N VAL A 203 14.50 1.32 6.21
CA VAL A 203 14.69 0.34 5.13
C VAL A 203 14.78 0.97 3.74
N LEU A 204 14.30 2.21 3.55
CA LEU A 204 14.17 2.85 2.23
C LEU A 204 15.49 2.91 1.43
N PRO A 205 16.67 3.18 2.03
CA PRO A 205 17.94 3.14 1.30
C PRO A 205 18.32 1.74 0.80
N HIS A 206 17.91 0.66 1.48
CA HIS A 206 18.20 -0.72 1.06
C HIS A 206 17.29 -1.16 -0.09
N VAL A 207 15.97 -0.91 0.02
CA VAL A 207 15.04 -1.23 -1.07
C VAL A 207 15.30 -0.42 -2.34
N HIS A 208 15.79 0.81 -2.21
CA HIS A 208 16.30 1.62 -3.32
C HIS A 208 17.45 0.89 -4.06
N THR A 209 18.44 0.36 -3.32
CA THR A 209 19.53 -0.45 -3.91
C THR A 209 19.03 -1.75 -4.54
N LEU A 210 18.05 -2.42 -3.93
CA LEU A 210 17.45 -3.64 -4.49
C LEU A 210 16.73 -3.37 -5.82
N LEU A 211 15.88 -2.33 -5.89
CA LEU A 211 15.16 -1.97 -7.14
C LEU A 211 16.08 -1.50 -8.27
N GLU A 212 17.18 -0.81 -7.94
CA GLU A 212 18.15 -0.41 -8.97
C GLU A 212 18.92 -1.60 -9.56
N ALA A 213 19.15 -2.65 -8.76
CA ALA A 213 19.92 -3.82 -9.17
C ALA A 213 19.06 -4.97 -9.74
N HIS A 214 17.83 -5.17 -9.27
CA HIS A 214 17.02 -6.36 -9.56
C HIS A 214 15.57 -5.98 -9.95
N LYS A 215 15.06 -6.64 -10.99
CA LYS A 215 13.75 -6.39 -11.62
C LYS A 215 12.90 -7.66 -11.73
N THR A 216 13.00 -8.53 -10.72
CA THR A 216 12.26 -9.79 -10.63
C THR A 216 10.88 -9.55 -10.00
N PRO A 217 9.80 -10.18 -10.49
CA PRO A 217 8.44 -10.00 -9.94
C PRO A 217 8.35 -10.29 -8.44
N GLU A 218 9.10 -11.29 -7.98
CA GLU A 218 9.21 -11.71 -6.58
C GLU A 218 9.73 -10.60 -5.66
N LEU A 219 10.46 -9.62 -6.19
CA LEU A 219 10.97 -8.47 -5.42
C LEU A 219 10.22 -7.17 -5.70
N VAL A 220 9.90 -6.88 -6.96
CA VAL A 220 9.34 -5.57 -7.35
C VAL A 220 8.01 -5.31 -6.64
N GLY A 221 7.08 -6.28 -6.65
CA GLY A 221 5.78 -6.15 -6.00
C GLY A 221 5.86 -5.92 -4.49
N PRO A 222 6.48 -6.83 -3.71
CA PRO A 222 6.64 -6.68 -2.26
C PRO A 222 7.39 -5.40 -1.86
N ILE A 223 8.42 -5.00 -2.61
CA ILE A 223 9.14 -3.75 -2.35
C ILE A 223 8.26 -2.53 -2.64
N CYS A 224 7.55 -2.50 -3.77
CA CYS A 224 6.69 -1.37 -4.14
C CYS A 224 5.54 -1.19 -3.12
N LEU A 225 4.97 -2.28 -2.63
CA LEU A 225 3.99 -2.27 -1.55
C LEU A 225 4.58 -1.76 -0.22
N LEU A 226 5.77 -2.24 0.16
CA LEU A 226 6.49 -1.81 1.36
C LEU A 226 6.84 -0.30 1.31
N ILE A 227 7.35 0.19 0.18
CA ILE A 227 7.61 1.63 -0.03
C ILE A 227 6.30 2.41 0.09
N GLY A 228 5.27 2.01 -0.68
CA GLY A 228 3.99 2.72 -0.74
C GLY A 228 3.32 2.90 0.62
N LEU A 229 3.34 1.86 1.45
CA LEU A 229 2.70 1.89 2.77
C LEU A 229 3.58 2.51 3.88
N ILE A 230 4.91 2.52 3.72
CA ILE A 230 5.81 3.32 4.58
C ILE A 230 5.63 4.82 4.33
N VAL A 231 5.47 5.25 3.07
CA VAL A 231 5.35 6.68 2.72
C VAL A 231 3.93 7.23 2.77
N ASP A 232 2.88 6.38 2.71
CA ASP A 232 1.49 6.82 2.55
C ASP A 232 1.18 7.99 3.47
N GLY A 233 0.74 9.11 2.87
CA GLY A 233 0.29 10.33 3.53
C GLY A 233 1.15 10.81 4.70
N ASN A 234 2.48 10.63 4.65
CA ASN A 234 3.41 10.98 5.71
C ASN A 234 4.54 11.83 5.12
N SER A 235 4.33 13.15 5.00
CA SER A 235 5.22 14.03 4.22
C SER A 235 6.70 13.97 4.64
N PRO A 236 7.06 13.91 5.95
CA PRO A 236 8.47 13.75 6.34
C PRO A 236 9.12 12.46 5.80
N VAL A 237 8.35 11.39 5.62
CA VAL A 237 8.83 10.11 5.08
C VAL A 237 8.86 10.12 3.54
N GLN A 238 7.89 10.76 2.90
CA GLN A 238 7.94 11.06 1.45
C GLN A 238 9.14 11.95 1.10
N GLU A 239 9.37 13.03 1.85
CA GLU A 239 10.48 13.96 1.69
C GLU A 239 11.83 13.27 1.92
N PHE A 240 11.91 12.35 2.90
CA PHE A 240 13.10 11.52 3.09
C PHE A 240 13.36 10.62 1.87
N LEU A 241 12.35 9.92 1.33
CA LEU A 241 12.48 9.11 0.11
C LEU A 241 12.97 9.95 -1.08
N ILE A 242 12.40 11.15 -1.27
CA ILE A 242 12.82 12.09 -2.32
C ILE A 242 14.29 12.52 -2.10
N SER A 243 14.69 12.78 -0.86
CA SER A 243 16.05 13.23 -0.52
C SER A 243 17.15 12.20 -0.81
N ILE A 244 16.82 10.91 -0.86
CA ILE A 244 17.74 9.81 -1.18
C ILE A 244 17.70 9.37 -2.65
N GLY A 245 16.95 10.07 -3.52
CA GLY A 245 16.78 9.70 -4.94
C GLY A 245 15.76 8.59 -5.19
N GLY A 246 14.92 8.26 -4.20
CA GLY A 246 13.98 7.14 -4.27
C GLY A 246 12.99 7.22 -5.42
N LEU A 247 12.51 8.42 -5.76
CA LEU A 247 11.66 8.62 -6.93
C LEU A 247 12.43 8.44 -8.25
N ASP A 248 13.69 8.85 -8.33
CA ASP A 248 14.48 8.72 -9.56
C ASP A 248 14.68 7.24 -9.94
N VAL A 249 14.99 6.36 -8.97
CA VAL A 249 15.03 4.90 -9.21
C VAL A 249 13.65 4.33 -9.55
N LEU A 250 12.57 4.74 -8.86
CA LEU A 250 11.22 4.27 -9.22
C LEU A 250 10.84 4.67 -10.66
N THR A 251 11.17 5.89 -11.10
CA THR A 251 10.90 6.34 -12.48
C THR A 251 11.77 5.66 -13.53
N LYS A 252 13.01 5.29 -13.19
CA LYS A 252 13.91 4.49 -14.02
C LYS A 252 13.35 3.09 -14.24
N VAL A 253 13.04 2.37 -13.16
CA VAL A 253 12.48 1.02 -13.21
C VAL A 253 11.12 1.01 -13.92
N PHE A 254 10.24 1.96 -13.61
CA PHE A 254 8.97 2.16 -14.33
C PHE A 254 9.17 2.40 -15.84
N THR A 255 10.16 3.21 -16.21
CA THR A 255 10.48 3.53 -17.61
C THR A 255 10.83 2.30 -18.41
N GLU A 256 11.68 1.45 -17.86
CA GLU A 256 12.15 0.21 -18.48
C GLU A 256 11.02 -0.84 -18.56
N LEU A 257 10.26 -1.02 -17.47
CA LEU A 257 9.11 -1.94 -17.42
C LEU A 257 7.98 -1.57 -18.39
N VAL A 258 7.70 -0.27 -18.58
CA VAL A 258 6.71 0.20 -19.57
C VAL A 258 7.18 -0.02 -21.01
N GLU A 259 8.48 0.02 -21.28
CA GLU A 259 9.04 -0.27 -22.61
C GLU A 259 8.91 -1.76 -22.96
N ASP A 260 9.12 -2.66 -21.98
CA ASP A 260 8.89 -4.12 -22.12
C ASP A 260 7.39 -4.52 -22.12
N SER A 261 6.53 -3.73 -21.46
CA SER A 261 5.11 -4.08 -21.17
C SER A 261 4.28 -4.49 -22.39
N ARG A 262 4.64 -4.05 -23.59
CA ARG A 262 3.97 -4.39 -24.86
C ARG A 262 4.13 -5.85 -25.26
N GLN A 263 5.16 -6.53 -24.76
CA GLN A 263 5.48 -7.92 -25.08
C GLN A 263 5.48 -8.82 -23.83
N ASN A 264 5.61 -8.25 -22.64
CA ASN A 264 5.64 -8.99 -21.38
C ASN A 264 4.56 -8.50 -20.38
N LEU A 265 3.55 -9.33 -20.14
CA LEU A 265 2.50 -9.08 -19.14
C LEU A 265 3.04 -8.99 -17.71
N SER A 266 4.14 -9.69 -17.39
CA SER A 266 4.80 -9.57 -16.09
C SER A 266 5.44 -8.18 -15.91
N SER A 267 6.11 -7.66 -16.95
CA SER A 267 6.60 -6.27 -16.95
C SER A 267 5.45 -5.25 -16.84
N ALA A 268 4.31 -5.51 -17.48
CA ALA A 268 3.12 -4.67 -17.36
C ALA A 268 2.57 -4.64 -15.92
N LYS A 269 2.41 -5.79 -15.27
CA LYS A 269 1.97 -5.87 -13.87
C LYS A 269 2.97 -5.21 -12.92
N MET A 270 4.27 -5.47 -13.05
CA MET A 270 5.31 -4.77 -12.28
C MET A 270 5.28 -3.25 -12.50
N ALA A 271 5.00 -2.77 -13.72
CA ALA A 271 4.85 -1.33 -13.98
C ALA A 271 3.66 -0.71 -13.22
N VAL A 272 2.56 -1.46 -13.02
CA VAL A 272 1.41 -1.02 -12.20
C VAL A 272 1.76 -0.98 -10.72
N GLU A 273 2.56 -1.92 -10.22
CA GLU A 273 3.05 -1.93 -8.83
C GLU A 273 3.96 -0.73 -8.55
N VAL A 274 4.94 -0.48 -9.42
CA VAL A 274 5.84 0.70 -9.34
C VAL A 274 5.04 2.00 -9.50
N THR A 275 4.03 2.02 -10.37
CA THR A 275 3.09 3.15 -10.49
C THR A 275 2.38 3.41 -9.17
N SER A 276 1.84 2.38 -8.53
CA SER A 276 1.15 2.48 -7.24
C SER A 276 2.08 2.97 -6.13
N ALA A 277 3.34 2.53 -6.10
CA ALA A 277 4.36 3.06 -5.20
C ALA A 277 4.60 4.56 -5.44
N MET A 278 4.88 4.98 -6.68
CA MET A 278 5.05 6.40 -7.03
C MET A 278 3.82 7.24 -6.63
N GLY A 279 2.61 6.75 -6.87
CA GLY A 279 1.36 7.42 -6.50
C GLY A 279 1.24 7.73 -5.01
N ASN A 280 1.67 6.82 -4.15
CA ASN A 280 1.74 7.04 -2.69
C ASN A 280 2.88 8.00 -2.29
N CYS A 281 4.02 7.93 -2.98
CA CYS A 281 5.17 8.81 -2.74
C CYS A 281 4.85 10.29 -3.06
N ILE A 282 4.02 10.54 -4.08
CA ILE A 282 3.64 11.90 -4.51
C ILE A 282 2.28 12.37 -4.01
N ALA A 283 1.53 11.53 -3.28
CA ALA A 283 0.21 11.87 -2.76
C ALA A 283 0.28 13.14 -1.91
N GLN A 284 -0.37 14.22 -2.39
CA GLN A 284 -0.35 15.57 -1.80
C GLN A 284 1.04 16.24 -1.73
N ASN A 285 2.07 15.68 -2.38
CA ASN A 285 3.48 16.11 -2.29
C ASN A 285 3.97 16.76 -3.59
N SER A 286 3.91 18.11 -3.66
CA SER A 286 4.31 18.87 -4.85
C SER A 286 5.77 18.65 -5.28
N PRO A 287 6.79 18.66 -4.37
CA PRO A 287 8.17 18.32 -4.72
C PRO A 287 8.30 16.96 -5.43
N GLY A 288 7.58 15.93 -4.95
CA GLY A 288 7.55 14.61 -5.57
C GLY A 288 7.00 14.64 -7.00
N SER A 289 5.84 15.27 -7.21
CA SER A 289 5.26 15.44 -8.56
C SER A 289 6.20 16.18 -9.52
N THR A 290 6.99 17.15 -9.04
CA THR A 290 8.02 17.86 -9.82
C THR A 290 9.21 16.97 -10.21
N VAL A 291 9.51 15.89 -9.47
CA VAL A 291 10.50 14.88 -9.90
C VAL A 291 9.94 14.05 -11.06
N LEU A 292 8.71 13.56 -10.94
CA LEU A 292 8.07 12.74 -11.99
C LEU A 292 7.91 13.51 -13.32
N ALA A 293 7.72 14.83 -13.26
CA ALA A 293 7.65 15.69 -14.44
C ALA A 293 8.96 15.72 -15.24
N LYS A 294 10.13 15.73 -14.57
CA LYS A 294 11.45 15.75 -15.21
C LYS A 294 11.72 14.45 -15.98
N HIS A 295 11.25 13.33 -15.44
CA HIS A 295 11.36 12.00 -16.04
C HIS A 295 10.28 11.68 -17.09
N GLN A 296 9.39 12.65 -17.38
CA GLN A 296 8.26 12.49 -18.31
C GLN A 296 7.43 11.22 -18.04
N VAL A 297 7.05 11.04 -16.78
CA VAL A 297 6.25 9.89 -16.31
C VAL A 297 4.84 9.89 -16.91
N VAL A 298 4.22 11.05 -17.12
CA VAL A 298 2.83 11.15 -17.61
C VAL A 298 2.60 10.48 -18.98
N PRO A 299 3.40 10.71 -20.04
CA PRO A 299 3.32 9.94 -21.29
C PRO A 299 3.43 8.42 -21.10
N LYS A 300 4.27 7.97 -20.17
CA LYS A 300 4.48 6.54 -19.86
C LYS A 300 3.30 5.95 -19.08
N LEU A 301 2.68 6.70 -18.18
CA LEU A 301 1.42 6.33 -17.51
C LEU A 301 0.27 6.18 -18.52
N LEU A 302 0.16 7.08 -19.50
CA LEU A 302 -0.85 6.94 -20.56
C LEU A 302 -0.63 5.69 -21.40
N ASN A 303 0.62 5.39 -21.80
CA ASN A 303 0.97 4.17 -22.52
C ASN A 303 0.60 2.89 -21.74
N LEU A 304 0.76 2.90 -20.41
CA LEU A 304 0.38 1.77 -19.55
C LEU A 304 -1.15 1.68 -19.37
N LEU A 305 -1.82 2.81 -19.11
CA LEU A 305 -3.28 2.88 -18.88
C LEU A 305 -4.10 2.27 -20.03
N PHE A 306 -3.66 2.49 -21.26
CA PHE A 306 -4.30 2.01 -22.48
C PHE A 306 -3.69 0.71 -23.04
N LEU A 307 -2.85 0.01 -22.26
CA LEU A 307 -2.42 -1.34 -22.60
C LEU A 307 -3.60 -2.32 -22.46
N GLU A 308 -3.85 -3.13 -23.49
CA GLU A 308 -5.03 -4.00 -23.58
C GLU A 308 -5.10 -5.05 -22.46
N ASN A 309 -3.95 -5.62 -22.10
CA ASN A 309 -3.83 -6.77 -21.19
C ASN A 309 -3.95 -6.46 -19.68
N LEU A 310 -4.16 -5.20 -19.31
CA LEU A 310 -4.44 -4.82 -17.92
C LEU A 310 -5.90 -5.14 -17.54
N ASP A 311 -6.17 -5.30 -16.25
CA ASP A 311 -7.53 -5.42 -15.72
C ASP A 311 -8.12 -4.04 -15.30
N SER A 312 -9.27 -4.03 -14.62
CA SER A 312 -9.93 -2.80 -14.17
C SER A 312 -9.30 -2.21 -12.89
N GLN A 313 -8.69 -3.04 -12.05
CA GLN A 313 -7.99 -2.61 -10.84
C GLN A 313 -6.65 -1.95 -11.21
N ASP A 314 -5.89 -2.59 -12.13
CA ASP A 314 -4.66 -2.04 -12.70
C ASP A 314 -4.87 -0.60 -13.24
N ARG A 315 -5.86 -0.45 -14.13
CA ARG A 315 -6.17 0.84 -14.75
C ARG A 315 -6.64 1.87 -13.72
N THR A 316 -7.32 1.44 -12.66
CA THR A 316 -7.69 2.34 -11.55
C THR A 316 -6.44 2.86 -10.84
N SER A 317 -5.47 1.99 -10.49
CA SER A 317 -4.21 2.40 -9.85
C SER A 317 -3.37 3.36 -10.71
N VAL A 318 -3.31 3.12 -12.02
CA VAL A 318 -2.62 4.01 -12.97
C VAL A 318 -3.33 5.37 -13.10
N LEU A 319 -4.67 5.37 -13.17
CA LEU A 319 -5.47 6.59 -13.26
C LEU A 319 -5.41 7.44 -11.98
N VAL A 320 -5.45 6.82 -10.80
CA VAL A 320 -5.28 7.51 -9.49
C VAL A 320 -3.89 8.15 -9.41
N THR A 321 -2.84 7.42 -9.80
CA THR A 321 -1.47 7.96 -9.82
C THR A 321 -1.32 9.12 -10.80
N LEU A 322 -1.97 9.05 -11.98
CA LEU A 322 -2.01 10.15 -12.93
C LEU A 322 -2.75 11.37 -12.36
N GLY A 323 -3.83 11.17 -11.61
CA GLY A 323 -4.52 12.21 -10.84
C GLY A 323 -3.58 12.90 -9.83
N HIS A 324 -2.83 12.14 -9.04
CA HIS A 324 -1.83 12.68 -8.12
C HIS A 324 -0.74 13.48 -8.86
N CYS A 325 -0.25 12.99 -10.00
CA CYS A 325 0.80 13.66 -10.79
C CYS A 325 0.41 15.10 -11.18
N ILE A 326 -0.85 15.32 -11.58
CA ILE A 326 -1.35 16.63 -12.01
C ILE A 326 -1.94 17.48 -10.85
N GLN A 327 -2.17 16.89 -9.67
CA GLN A 327 -2.83 17.58 -8.56
C GLN A 327 -2.09 18.87 -8.13
N THR A 328 -0.76 18.84 -8.21
CA THR A 328 0.17 19.81 -7.61
C THR A 328 1.31 20.25 -8.55
N CYS A 329 1.23 19.98 -9.86
CA CYS A 329 2.30 20.26 -10.82
C CYS A 329 1.74 20.61 -12.22
N ASP A 330 1.94 21.87 -12.64
CA ASP A 330 1.53 22.41 -13.95
C ASP A 330 2.27 21.73 -15.11
N GLU A 331 3.50 21.27 -14.90
CA GLU A 331 4.31 20.57 -15.90
C GLU A 331 3.73 19.18 -16.24
N ASN A 332 3.30 18.41 -15.23
CA ASN A 332 2.61 17.13 -15.46
C ASN A 332 1.26 17.33 -16.16
N LEU A 333 0.53 18.40 -15.82
CA LEU A 333 -0.73 18.74 -16.49
C LEU A 333 -0.49 19.19 -17.95
N SER A 334 0.61 19.90 -18.20
CA SER A 334 1.07 20.25 -19.55
C SER A 334 1.43 19.01 -20.38
N LEU A 335 2.14 18.04 -19.78
CA LEU A 335 2.45 16.76 -20.43
C LEU A 335 1.18 15.96 -20.75
N LEU A 336 0.20 15.92 -19.83
CA LEU A 336 -1.09 15.25 -20.06
C LEU A 336 -1.82 15.85 -21.27
N PHE A 337 -1.86 17.18 -21.37
CA PHE A 337 -2.48 17.89 -22.49
C PHE A 337 -1.73 17.64 -23.82
N GLN A 338 -0.39 17.72 -23.82
CA GLN A 338 0.43 17.52 -25.02
C GLN A 338 0.33 16.10 -25.62
N ASN A 339 -0.03 15.11 -24.80
CA ASN A 339 -0.15 13.70 -25.22
C ASN A 339 -1.60 13.27 -25.49
N ASN A 340 -2.51 14.24 -25.72
CA ASN A 340 -3.96 14.02 -25.92
C ASN A 340 -4.65 13.26 -24.77
N GLY A 341 -4.04 13.19 -23.59
CA GLY A 341 -4.43 12.26 -22.53
C GLY A 341 -5.83 12.49 -21.98
N LEU A 342 -6.31 13.75 -21.93
CA LEU A 342 -7.71 14.05 -21.59
C LEU A 342 -8.67 13.29 -22.51
N LYS A 343 -8.53 13.45 -23.83
CA LYS A 343 -9.43 12.83 -24.80
C LYS A 343 -9.41 11.30 -24.69
N LEU A 344 -8.22 10.70 -24.56
CA LEU A 344 -8.09 9.25 -24.40
C LEU A 344 -8.80 8.75 -23.12
N ILE A 345 -8.74 9.52 -22.03
CA ILE A 345 -9.43 9.21 -20.78
C ILE A 345 -10.95 9.39 -20.93
N GLU A 346 -11.41 10.46 -21.59
CA GLU A 346 -12.84 10.70 -21.84
C GLU A 346 -13.44 9.64 -22.76
N ASP A 347 -12.78 9.32 -23.88
CA ASP A 347 -13.21 8.29 -24.83
C ASP A 347 -13.27 6.89 -24.18
N SER A 348 -12.42 6.60 -23.18
CA SER A 348 -12.29 5.26 -22.57
C SER A 348 -13.04 5.07 -21.24
N PHE A 349 -13.28 6.14 -20.47
CA PHE A 349 -13.82 6.06 -19.10
C PHE A 349 -15.11 6.88 -18.87
N SER A 350 -15.65 7.55 -19.90
CA SER A 350 -16.93 8.30 -19.78
C SER A 350 -18.15 7.46 -19.40
N SER A 351 -18.09 6.14 -19.57
CA SER A 351 -19.12 5.16 -19.18
C SER A 351 -18.71 4.28 -17.97
N ALA A 352 -17.73 4.71 -17.18
CA ALA A 352 -17.21 3.90 -16.07
C ALA A 352 -18.23 3.78 -14.91
N ASN A 353 -18.67 2.54 -14.65
CA ASN A 353 -19.51 2.19 -13.49
C ASN A 353 -18.74 2.17 -12.14
N ASN A 354 -17.45 2.48 -12.13
CA ASN A 354 -16.61 2.50 -10.93
C ASN A 354 -16.50 3.94 -10.41
N GLU A 355 -16.98 4.18 -9.19
CA GLU A 355 -17.03 5.51 -8.56
C GLU A 355 -15.63 6.14 -8.38
N ILE A 356 -14.60 5.33 -8.08
CA ILE A 356 -13.21 5.80 -7.93
C ILE A 356 -12.69 6.28 -9.30
N VAL A 357 -12.92 5.51 -10.35
CA VAL A 357 -12.54 5.89 -11.73
C VAL A 357 -13.24 7.18 -12.14
N SER A 358 -14.56 7.24 -12.01
CA SER A 358 -15.37 8.40 -12.41
C SER A 358 -15.03 9.66 -11.60
N SER A 359 -14.71 9.51 -10.31
CA SER A 359 -14.22 10.62 -9.47
C SER A 359 -12.85 11.13 -9.93
N ASN A 360 -11.94 10.24 -10.34
CA ASN A 360 -10.63 10.63 -10.87
C ASN A 360 -10.73 11.29 -12.25
N VAL A 361 -11.59 10.78 -13.15
CA VAL A 361 -11.89 11.43 -14.44
C VAL A 361 -12.42 12.85 -14.23
N ALA A 362 -13.43 13.02 -13.38
CA ALA A 362 -14.01 14.32 -13.07
C ALA A 362 -13.00 15.30 -12.43
N PHE A 363 -12.12 14.79 -11.56
CA PHE A 363 -11.02 15.57 -10.97
C PHE A 363 -10.01 16.03 -12.03
N ILE A 364 -9.61 15.15 -12.95
CA ILE A 364 -8.69 15.46 -14.06
C ILE A 364 -9.29 16.53 -14.99
N GLN A 365 -10.56 16.38 -15.36
CA GLN A 365 -11.31 17.36 -16.16
C GLN A 365 -11.36 18.73 -15.45
N LEU A 366 -11.70 18.75 -14.15
CA LEU A 366 -11.78 19.98 -13.36
C LEU A 366 -10.41 20.69 -13.27
N LYS A 367 -9.34 19.95 -12.99
CA LYS A 367 -7.97 20.49 -12.93
C LYS A 367 -7.54 21.13 -14.23
N LEU A 368 -7.76 20.45 -15.37
CA LEU A 368 -7.43 21.02 -16.67
C LEU A 368 -8.27 22.27 -16.99
N LYS A 369 -9.57 22.26 -16.66
CA LYS A 369 -10.46 23.43 -16.87
C LYS A 369 -9.98 24.67 -16.11
N VAL A 370 -9.58 24.52 -14.85
CA VAL A 370 -8.99 25.61 -14.05
C VAL A 370 -7.68 26.12 -14.68
N TRP A 371 -6.78 25.20 -15.04
CA TRP A 371 -5.49 25.54 -15.64
C TRP A 371 -5.62 26.26 -17.00
N VAL A 372 -6.60 25.90 -17.82
CA VAL A 372 -6.89 26.60 -19.09
C VAL A 372 -7.36 28.04 -18.86
N GLU A 373 -8.20 28.32 -17.86
CA GLU A 373 -8.58 29.70 -17.52
C GLU A 373 -7.40 30.49 -16.95
N GLU A 374 -6.57 29.89 -16.09
CA GLU A 374 -5.31 30.50 -15.66
C GLU A 374 -4.39 30.81 -16.85
N LEU A 375 -4.25 29.90 -17.81
CA LEU A 375 -3.40 30.07 -18.98
C LEU A 375 -3.90 31.21 -19.87
N LYS A 376 -5.23 31.31 -20.09
CA LYS A 376 -5.85 32.47 -20.76
C LYS A 376 -5.50 33.78 -20.06
N LEU A 377 -5.60 33.84 -18.72
CA LEU A 377 -5.23 35.03 -17.94
C LEU A 377 -3.72 35.35 -18.03
N LYS A 378 -2.84 34.34 -17.92
CA LYS A 378 -1.38 34.44 -18.08
C LYS A 378 -1.00 34.98 -19.48
N ILE A 379 -1.71 34.56 -20.53
CA ILE A 379 -1.57 35.06 -21.90
C ILE A 379 -2.07 36.50 -22.04
N LEU A 380 -3.29 36.80 -21.59
CA LEU A 380 -3.88 38.15 -21.65
C LEU A 380 -3.00 39.19 -20.93
N ALA A 381 -2.51 38.87 -19.73
CA ALA A 381 -1.58 39.72 -18.99
C ALA A 381 -0.26 39.95 -19.76
N SER A 382 0.26 38.92 -20.43
CA SER A 382 1.48 39.02 -21.25
C SER A 382 1.28 39.89 -22.49
N VAL A 383 0.14 39.75 -23.18
CA VAL A 383 -0.26 40.60 -24.32
C VAL A 383 -0.44 42.06 -23.87
N LEU A 384 -1.13 42.31 -22.76
CA LEU A 384 -1.28 43.66 -22.19
C LEU A 384 0.07 44.28 -21.81
N LYS A 385 0.98 43.51 -21.22
CA LYS A 385 2.36 43.93 -20.88
C LYS A 385 3.16 44.28 -22.14
N TRP A 386 2.99 43.54 -23.24
CA TRP A 386 3.58 43.85 -24.55
C TRP A 386 2.97 45.11 -25.20
N ILE A 387 1.65 45.27 -25.16
CA ILE A 387 0.94 46.48 -25.62
C ILE A 387 1.39 47.72 -24.82
N TYR A 388 1.56 47.60 -23.51
CA TYR A 388 2.08 48.69 -22.68
C TYR A 388 3.55 49.00 -23.02
N LYS A 389 4.42 47.99 -23.17
CA LYS A 389 5.85 48.16 -23.51
C LYS A 389 6.03 48.81 -24.89
N THR A 390 5.20 48.45 -25.88
CA THR A 390 5.21 49.08 -27.22
C THR A 390 4.63 50.50 -27.19
N LYS A 391 3.53 50.75 -26.47
CA LYS A 391 3.01 52.12 -26.23
C LYS A 391 4.01 53.01 -25.50
N LYS A 392 4.77 52.49 -24.53
CA LYS A 392 5.84 53.22 -23.82
C LYS A 392 7.04 53.52 -24.74
N ARG A 393 7.46 52.57 -25.58
CA ARG A 393 8.48 52.82 -26.63
C ARG A 393 8.06 53.90 -27.61
N ARG A 394 6.78 53.93 -28.03
CA ARG A 394 6.21 55.00 -28.88
C ARG A 394 6.06 56.37 -28.19
N LYS A 395 6.28 56.46 -26.87
CA LYS A 395 6.21 57.70 -26.06
C LYS A 395 7.58 58.17 -25.53
N ALA A 396 8.68 57.54 -25.91
CA ALA A 396 10.02 58.01 -25.57
C ALA A 396 10.49 59.05 -26.62
N PRO A 397 10.70 60.33 -26.27
CA PRO A 397 11.18 61.34 -27.21
C PRO A 397 12.68 61.16 -27.45
N GLY A 398 13.05 60.36 -28.46
CA GLY A 398 14.43 60.17 -28.90
C GLY A 398 14.70 60.85 -30.23
N HIS A 399 15.79 61.61 -30.33
CA HIS A 399 16.29 62.12 -31.61
C HIS A 399 16.63 60.96 -32.55
N LEU A 400 16.03 60.95 -33.75
CA LEU A 400 16.81 60.92 -34.99
C LEU A 400 15.99 61.53 -36.13
N LYS A 401 16.67 62.24 -37.04
CA LYS A 401 16.07 63.07 -38.09
C LYS A 401 16.75 62.73 -39.41
N LYS A 402 15.97 62.56 -40.50
CA LYS A 402 16.42 62.06 -41.83
C LYS A 402 16.81 60.56 -41.78
N THR A 403 16.48 59.73 -42.75
CA THR A 403 16.38 59.96 -44.20
C THR A 403 14.99 59.81 -44.82
N LYS A 404 14.80 60.52 -45.93
CA LYS A 404 13.71 60.41 -46.91
C LYS A 404 14.32 60.61 -48.31
N GLU A 405 13.62 60.15 -49.34
CA GLU A 405 13.79 60.53 -50.76
C GLU A 405 15.06 60.09 -51.52
N THR A 406 14.99 58.90 -52.13
CA THR A 406 15.09 58.64 -53.60
C THR A 406 14.09 57.49 -53.89
N LEU A 407 13.00 57.65 -54.66
CA LEU A 407 12.88 57.61 -56.14
C LEU A 407 13.55 56.37 -56.76
N THR A 408 12.92 55.54 -57.64
CA THR A 408 11.74 55.66 -58.55
C THR A 408 10.81 54.41 -58.48
N LYS A 409 9.48 54.46 -58.74
CA LYS A 409 8.71 54.31 -60.03
C LYS A 409 9.15 53.08 -60.88
N GLU A 410 8.30 52.24 -61.51
CA GLU A 410 6.85 52.15 -61.85
C GLU A 410 6.51 50.71 -62.38
N PRO A 411 5.31 50.30 -62.88
CA PRO A 411 3.89 50.54 -62.54
C PRO A 411 3.04 49.22 -62.38
N LEU A 412 1.69 49.26 -62.52
CA LEU A 412 0.70 48.19 -62.18
C LEU A 412 0.18 47.28 -63.34
N LYS A 413 -0.45 46.15 -62.96
CA LYS A 413 -1.62 45.40 -63.55
C LYS A 413 -1.91 44.16 -62.67
N GLY A 414 -3.11 43.61 -62.41
CA GLY A 414 -4.56 43.91 -62.57
C GLY A 414 -5.33 43.00 -61.55
N GLU A 415 -6.54 43.31 -61.03
CA GLU A 415 -7.88 42.96 -61.59
C GLU A 415 -8.08 41.43 -61.76
N ASP A 416 -9.10 40.72 -61.21
CA ASP A 416 -10.42 41.03 -60.58
C ASP A 416 -10.55 40.34 -59.17
N GLU A 417 -11.54 40.48 -58.26
CA GLU A 417 -13.03 40.53 -58.26
C GLU A 417 -13.75 39.29 -58.85
N GLU A 418 -14.89 38.78 -58.35
CA GLU A 418 -15.68 39.01 -57.10
C GLU A 418 -15.58 37.75 -56.16
N GLN A 419 -16.49 37.27 -55.28
CA GLN A 419 -17.78 37.70 -54.67
C GLN A 419 -18.01 36.95 -53.33
N GLY A 420 -19.10 37.26 -52.60
CA GLY A 420 -19.70 36.36 -51.59
C GLY A 420 -21.00 36.91 -50.96
N PRO A 421 -21.89 36.04 -50.46
CA PRO A 421 -22.83 36.34 -49.34
C PRO A 421 -22.53 35.44 -48.10
N LYS A 422 -22.67 35.84 -46.82
CA LYS A 422 -23.84 36.35 -46.04
C LYS A 422 -24.97 35.31 -45.90
N THR A 423 -25.60 35.03 -44.75
CA THR A 423 -25.52 35.53 -43.33
C THR A 423 -26.06 34.41 -42.38
N ASP A 424 -26.23 34.49 -41.05
CA ASP A 424 -26.28 35.61 -40.09
C ASP A 424 -25.33 35.45 -38.86
N GLY A 425 -25.63 35.30 -37.54
CA GLY A 425 -26.84 35.07 -36.70
C GLY A 425 -26.76 33.71 -35.97
N VAL A 426 -27.14 33.49 -34.70
CA VAL A 426 -27.85 34.23 -33.62
C VAL A 426 -27.11 34.02 -32.28
N ALA A 427 -27.23 34.94 -31.32
CA ALA A 427 -26.66 34.81 -29.96
C ALA A 427 -27.64 34.14 -28.96
N GLY A 428 -27.10 33.46 -27.95
CA GLY A 428 -27.88 32.84 -26.86
C GLY A 428 -27.09 32.73 -25.55
N ASP A 429 -27.21 33.73 -24.69
CA ASP A 429 -26.80 33.64 -23.29
C ASP A 429 -27.70 32.64 -22.54
N PHE A 430 -27.12 31.83 -21.64
CA PHE A 430 -27.84 31.42 -20.43
C PHE A 430 -26.92 31.33 -19.21
N LEU A 431 -27.50 31.70 -18.07
CA LEU A 431 -26.79 32.10 -16.85
C LEU A 431 -26.50 30.93 -15.90
N MET A 432 -25.55 31.18 -14.98
CA MET A 432 -25.13 30.26 -13.93
C MET A 432 -26.25 29.89 -12.94
N LYS A 433 -26.32 28.60 -12.60
CA LYS A 433 -26.51 28.10 -11.23
C LYS A 433 -25.48 26.97 -11.02
N GLY A 434 -24.74 26.86 -9.92
CA GLY A 434 -24.85 27.58 -8.65
C GLY A 434 -25.59 26.73 -7.63
N ASN A 435 -24.83 25.86 -6.95
CA ASN A 435 -25.22 25.14 -5.74
C ASN A 435 -23.95 24.61 -5.07
N ASP A 436 -23.65 25.10 -3.87
CA ASP A 436 -22.55 24.61 -3.05
C ASP A 436 -22.98 23.34 -2.30
N GLN A 437 -22.13 22.31 -2.28
CA GLN A 437 -22.24 21.27 -1.25
C GLN A 437 -20.89 20.65 -0.93
N GLU A 438 -20.28 21.16 0.14
CA GLU A 438 -19.11 20.59 0.79
C GLU A 438 -19.48 19.22 1.39
N LYS A 439 -18.81 18.15 0.94
CA LYS A 439 -18.94 16.79 1.49
C LYS A 439 -17.57 16.15 1.63
N ALA A 440 -17.38 15.44 2.75
CA ALA A 440 -16.09 14.90 3.14
C ALA A 440 -15.63 13.74 2.24
N LEU A 441 -14.31 13.66 2.02
CA LEU A 441 -13.67 12.57 1.31
C LEU A 441 -13.78 11.26 2.11
N PRO A 442 -14.29 10.16 1.53
CA PRO A 442 -14.23 8.85 2.18
C PRO A 442 -12.79 8.33 2.19
N LYS A 443 -12.26 8.02 3.38
CA LYS A 443 -11.08 7.17 3.53
C LYS A 443 -11.51 5.71 3.46
N GLN A 444 -11.07 4.97 2.45
CA GLN A 444 -11.07 3.51 2.48
C GLN A 444 -9.67 2.99 2.15
N CYS A 445 -9.16 2.12 3.02
CA CYS A 445 -7.99 1.31 2.72
C CYS A 445 -8.42 0.15 1.82
N SER A 446 -7.61 -0.22 0.85
CA SER A 446 -7.80 -1.47 0.11
C SER A 446 -7.67 -2.66 1.07
N GLU A 447 -8.61 -3.61 0.99
CA GLU A 447 -8.53 -4.85 1.76
C GLU A 447 -7.46 -5.79 1.18
N LEU A 448 -6.22 -5.59 1.63
CA LEU A 448 -5.13 -6.52 1.38
C LEU A 448 -5.38 -7.83 2.14
N GLY A 449 -5.84 -8.85 1.41
CA GLY A 449 -5.90 -10.21 1.89
C GLY A 449 -4.49 -10.78 2.05
N ALA A 450 -4.07 -11.02 3.29
CA ALA A 450 -2.77 -11.60 3.59
C ALA A 450 -2.75 -13.09 3.18
N GLN A 451 -2.16 -13.40 2.03
CA GLN A 451 -1.83 -14.78 1.67
C GLN A 451 -0.64 -15.24 2.51
N ILE A 452 -0.91 -16.04 3.53
CA ILE A 452 0.11 -16.68 4.37
C ILE A 452 0.86 -17.71 3.51
N TYR A 453 2.19 -17.75 3.64
CA TYR A 453 2.97 -18.85 3.07
C TYR A 453 2.64 -20.15 3.80
N HIS A 454 1.95 -21.08 3.12
CA HIS A 454 1.80 -22.44 3.63
C HIS A 454 3.13 -23.18 3.45
N PRO A 455 3.78 -23.66 4.53
CA PRO A 455 4.99 -24.45 4.41
C PRO A 455 4.71 -25.77 3.67
N PRO A 456 5.65 -26.29 2.87
CA PRO A 456 5.42 -27.46 2.04
C PRO A 456 5.02 -28.68 2.87
N ALA A 457 3.97 -29.37 2.42
CA ALA A 457 3.75 -30.75 2.82
C ALA A 457 4.78 -31.62 2.08
N ASN A 458 5.62 -32.34 2.82
CA ASN A 458 6.40 -33.43 2.22
C ASN A 458 5.44 -34.47 1.62
N ASP A 459 5.74 -34.98 0.42
CA ASP A 459 4.90 -35.92 -0.34
C ASP A 459 4.82 -37.31 0.33
N GLU A 460 4.04 -37.44 1.40
CA GLU A 460 3.86 -38.71 2.11
C GLU A 460 2.40 -38.97 2.54
N LEU A 461 1.44 -38.56 1.71
CA LEU A 461 0.00 -38.86 1.90
C LEU A 461 -0.77 -39.04 0.57
N LYS A 462 -0.27 -39.93 -0.29
CA LYS A 462 -0.96 -40.41 -1.50
C LYS A 462 -1.10 -41.93 -1.56
N SER A 463 -1.88 -42.48 -0.62
CA SER A 463 -2.59 -43.75 -0.85
C SER A 463 -3.84 -43.82 0.03
N GLN A 464 -4.82 -44.64 -0.38
CA GLN A 464 -6.00 -45.03 0.41
C GLN A 464 -7.03 -43.93 0.74
N LEU A 465 -7.83 -43.57 -0.26
CA LEU A 465 -9.29 -43.70 -0.15
C LEU A 465 -9.95 -43.63 -1.54
N GLU A 466 -10.20 -44.81 -2.12
CA GLU A 466 -11.09 -44.93 -3.28
C GLU A 466 -12.56 -44.98 -2.79
N SER A 467 -13.44 -44.23 -3.45
CA SER A 467 -14.89 -44.34 -3.28
C SER A 467 -15.60 -44.02 -4.60
N PRO A 468 -16.51 -44.88 -5.10
CA PRO A 468 -17.09 -44.72 -6.44
C PRO A 468 -18.37 -43.88 -6.46
N GLY A 469 -18.34 -42.81 -7.26
CA GLY A 469 -19.45 -42.27 -8.08
C GLY A 469 -20.88 -42.12 -7.50
N GLY A 470 -21.36 -40.88 -7.41
CA GLY A 470 -22.77 -40.58 -7.21
C GLY A 470 -23.11 -39.09 -7.32
N ASP A 471 -23.72 -38.70 -8.44
CA ASP A 471 -24.24 -37.36 -8.76
C ASP A 471 -25.34 -37.56 -9.86
N PRO A 472 -26.34 -36.67 -10.09
CA PRO A 472 -26.47 -35.32 -9.53
C PRO A 472 -27.86 -34.87 -9.05
N ALA A 473 -27.88 -33.61 -8.58
CA ALA A 473 -28.97 -32.62 -8.67
C ALA A 473 -30.21 -32.73 -7.76
N SER A 474 -30.43 -31.67 -6.98
CA SER A 474 -31.68 -30.89 -7.06
C SER A 474 -31.51 -29.46 -6.51
N THR A 475 -32.28 -28.53 -7.07
CA THR A 475 -32.34 -27.10 -6.69
C THR A 475 -33.13 -26.86 -5.42
N LEU A 476 -32.84 -25.77 -4.70
CA LEU A 476 -33.81 -24.68 -4.52
C LEU A 476 -33.18 -23.39 -3.96
N PHE A 477 -33.71 -22.24 -4.40
CA PHE A 477 -33.46 -20.94 -3.77
C PHE A 477 -34.31 -20.79 -2.50
N SER A 478 -33.84 -19.98 -1.55
CA SER A 478 -34.70 -19.31 -0.57
C SER A 478 -34.14 -17.93 -0.27
N GLU A 479 -35.03 -16.96 -0.06
CA GLU A 479 -34.71 -15.53 -0.03
C GLU A 479 -34.25 -15.07 1.37
N ARG A 480 -33.41 -14.04 1.43
CA ARG A 480 -33.01 -13.38 2.69
C ARG A 480 -33.68 -12.02 2.80
N GLU A 481 -34.58 -11.87 3.78
CA GLU A 481 -34.96 -10.54 4.26
C GLU A 481 -33.86 -9.98 5.20
N PRO A 482 -33.56 -8.67 5.16
CA PRO A 482 -32.60 -8.04 6.05
C PRO A 482 -33.24 -7.61 7.38
N VAL A 483 -32.86 -8.26 8.48
CA VAL A 483 -33.19 -7.78 9.83
C VAL A 483 -32.23 -6.64 10.20
N GLY A 484 -32.79 -5.47 10.54
CA GLY A 484 -32.01 -4.26 10.83
C GLY A 484 -31.27 -4.29 12.17
N SER A 485 -30.17 -3.52 12.24
CA SER A 485 -29.34 -3.35 13.43
C SER A 485 -29.40 -1.90 13.95
N GLU A 486 -30.15 -1.69 15.03
CA GLU A 486 -30.05 -0.46 15.83
C GLU A 486 -28.89 -0.57 16.85
N PRO A 487 -28.03 0.46 16.98
CA PRO A 487 -26.98 0.47 17.98
C PRO A 487 -27.46 1.04 19.31
N VAL A 488 -27.46 0.23 20.37
CA VAL A 488 -27.63 0.69 21.75
C VAL A 488 -26.46 0.20 22.60
N PHE A 489 -25.59 1.12 23.02
CA PHE A 489 -25.18 1.26 24.42
C PHE A 489 -24.38 2.56 24.61
N GLU A 490 -24.83 3.38 25.56
CA GLU A 490 -24.09 4.56 26.02
C GLU A 490 -23.02 4.16 27.03
N HIS A 491 -21.85 4.81 26.99
CA HIS A 491 -20.86 4.74 28.08
C HIS A 491 -20.68 6.13 28.72
N PRO A 492 -20.88 6.28 30.04
CA PRO A 492 -20.67 7.55 30.73
C PRO A 492 -19.16 7.82 30.94
N ALA A 493 -18.78 9.08 30.84
CA ALA A 493 -17.39 9.52 31.07
C ALA A 493 -17.04 9.57 32.58
N PRO A 494 -15.83 9.16 32.99
CA PRO A 494 -15.27 9.47 34.31
C PRO A 494 -14.90 10.96 34.45
N ALA A 495 -14.84 11.44 35.70
CA ALA A 495 -14.66 12.86 36.01
C ALA A 495 -13.24 13.39 35.77
N VAL A 496 -13.15 14.72 35.56
CA VAL A 496 -11.91 15.49 35.60
C VAL A 496 -11.64 15.96 37.03
N GLU A 497 -10.49 15.60 37.60
CA GLU A 497 -9.92 16.32 38.76
C GLU A 497 -8.68 17.12 38.35
N ASN A 498 -8.54 18.32 38.91
CA ASN A 498 -7.40 19.20 38.67
C ASN A 498 -6.41 19.12 39.83
N GLY A 499 -5.15 18.77 39.55
CA GLY A 499 -4.04 18.80 40.50
C GLY A 499 -2.82 19.49 39.88
N ALA A 500 -2.35 20.58 40.49
CA ALA A 500 -1.38 21.48 39.84
C ALA A 500 0.06 21.32 40.33
N GLN A 501 0.99 21.47 39.39
CA GLN A 501 2.35 22.05 39.53
C GLN A 501 3.19 21.73 40.78
N GLN A 502 4.38 21.18 40.55
CA GLN A 502 5.59 21.91 40.93
C GLN A 502 6.78 21.59 40.02
N ALA A 503 7.68 22.56 39.85
CA ALA A 503 8.86 22.44 38.99
C ALA A 503 10.11 22.96 39.72
N THR A 504 11.22 22.24 39.59
CA THR A 504 12.55 22.69 40.03
C THR A 504 13.59 22.47 38.93
N LYS A 505 14.56 23.40 38.84
CA LYS A 505 15.59 23.44 37.80
C LYS A 505 16.89 22.83 38.33
N GLY A 506 17.56 21.99 37.54
CA GLY A 506 18.85 21.39 37.89
C GLY A 506 19.78 21.25 36.69
N ARG A 507 20.45 22.34 36.28
CA ARG A 507 21.32 22.40 35.09
C ARG A 507 22.80 22.39 35.49
N THR A 508 23.51 21.28 35.26
CA THR A 508 24.97 21.25 35.42
C THR A 508 25.65 20.45 34.30
N THR A 509 26.59 21.07 33.60
CA THR A 509 27.39 20.46 32.53
C THR A 509 28.68 19.86 33.09
N ARG A 510 29.12 18.72 32.54
CA ARG A 510 30.56 18.44 32.44
C ARG A 510 30.91 17.58 31.23
N LYS A 511 31.69 18.17 30.31
CA LYS A 511 32.47 17.42 29.32
C LYS A 511 33.75 16.89 29.97
N SER A 512 34.42 15.98 29.25
CA SER A 512 35.83 15.58 29.42
C SER A 512 36.13 14.50 30.46
N LEU A 513 36.37 13.29 29.96
CA LEU A 513 37.76 12.80 29.88
C LEU A 513 37.99 12.01 28.58
N LYS A 514 39.26 11.89 28.16
CA LYS A 514 39.69 11.12 26.97
C LYS A 514 40.83 10.18 27.39
N LYS A 515 40.89 9.01 26.73
CA LYS A 515 42.06 8.11 26.57
C LYS A 515 42.72 7.50 27.82
N LEU A 516 42.62 6.18 27.93
CA LEU A 516 43.75 5.23 28.09
C LEU A 516 43.23 3.89 27.52
N GLN A 517 43.54 3.42 26.31
CA GLN A 517 44.81 2.95 25.73
C GLN A 517 45.53 1.80 26.46
N LYS A 518 45.27 0.59 25.95
CA LYS A 518 46.19 -0.53 25.63
C LYS A 518 47.14 -1.11 26.71
N LYS A 519 47.13 -2.44 26.76
CA LYS A 519 47.98 -3.39 27.52
C LYS A 519 47.67 -3.42 29.03
N LYS A 520 47.71 -4.58 29.69
CA LYS A 520 47.94 -5.95 29.18
C LYS A 520 46.63 -6.69 28.98
#